data_AF-A0A542DPS9-F1
#
_entry.id   AF-A0A542DPS9-F1
#
_cell.length_a   1.000
_cell.length_b   1.000
_cell.length_c   1.000
_cell.angle_alpha   90.00
_cell.angle_beta   90.00
_cell.angle_gamma   90.00
#
_symmetry.space_group_name_H-M   'P 1'
#
loop_
_entity.id
_entity.type
_entity.pdbx_description
1 polymer ?
#
loop_
_entity_poly.entity_id
_entity_poly.type
_entity_poly.pdbx_seq_one_letter_code
_entity_poly.pdbx_strand_id
1 'polypeptide(L)'
;MSGNDRPPWIGESPSWAGPGKHALPPRPDPQTGEPFPPRGLGYLGRDDTPDTDPYRETRLSRKPKPPPGMGPTLAWHRPNKRMRHLTTLGAFGFLVIGGSLLGLLDGDSPFEWLLWWQSWILIIVFTILIGGPFSTIVHSAGADWLQVQRLRWGVTKSNFVKLYELTKIDVSHGGTTFHLYLSDGERAVERSFEELQVDRRVWDLVYNGVLHSVASGATVTTKAAGILELSHVPGLKFRNPYTEGGK
;
A
#
# COMPACT_ATOMS: atom_id res chain seq x y z
N MET A 1 -2.42 23.65 -28.93
CA MET A 1 -2.11 24.09 -27.55
C MET A 1 -2.18 22.84 -26.68
N SER A 2 -1.16 21.97 -26.69
CA SER A 2 0.04 22.00 -25.81
C SER A 2 -0.29 22.45 -24.40
N GLY A 3 -0.67 21.49 -23.56
CA GLY A 3 -0.88 21.65 -22.12
C GLY A 3 -0.47 20.34 -21.46
N ASN A 4 0.84 20.09 -21.47
CA ASN A 4 1.48 18.98 -20.76
C ASN A 4 1.57 19.37 -19.28
N ASP A 5 0.42 19.58 -18.64
CA ASP A 5 0.34 19.89 -17.21
C ASP A 5 0.48 18.57 -16.45
N ARG A 6 1.74 18.12 -16.35
CA ARG A 6 2.11 17.03 -15.46
C ARG A 6 1.93 17.50 -14.02
N PRO A 7 1.37 16.65 -13.13
CA PRO A 7 1.38 16.92 -11.71
C PRO A 7 2.82 17.20 -11.23
N PRO A 8 3.06 18.22 -10.39
CA PRO A 8 4.40 18.71 -10.06
C PRO A 8 5.31 17.73 -9.30
N TRP A 9 4.78 16.57 -8.91
CA TRP A 9 5.51 15.47 -8.24
C TRP A 9 5.99 14.36 -9.19
N ILE A 10 5.68 14.45 -10.50
CA ILE A 10 6.11 13.51 -11.54
C ILE A 10 7.33 14.13 -12.24
N GLY A 11 8.54 13.88 -11.74
CA GLY A 11 9.75 14.40 -12.41
C GLY A 11 11.07 14.40 -11.62
N GLU A 12 11.09 14.07 -10.33
CA GLU A 12 12.38 13.96 -9.63
C GLU A 12 13.04 12.63 -9.94
N SER A 13 14.11 12.68 -10.74
CA SER A 13 15.00 11.54 -10.95
C SER A 13 15.52 11.04 -9.59
N PRO A 14 15.61 9.71 -9.38
CA PRO A 14 15.95 9.16 -8.07
C PRO A 14 17.26 9.75 -7.54
N SER A 15 17.37 10.09 -6.25
CA SER A 15 18.56 10.76 -5.70
C SER A 15 19.87 9.96 -5.84
N TRP A 16 19.79 8.67 -6.14
CA TRP A 16 20.91 7.78 -6.43
C TRP A 16 21.33 7.75 -7.91
N ALA A 17 20.54 8.37 -8.80
CA ALA A 17 20.79 8.58 -10.21
C ALA A 17 21.82 9.71 -10.44
N GLY A 18 23.01 9.59 -9.84
CA GLY A 18 24.12 10.49 -10.16
C GLY A 18 24.53 10.35 -11.63
N PRO A 19 25.07 11.41 -12.26
CA PRO A 19 25.54 11.35 -13.65
C PRO A 19 26.62 10.26 -13.78
N GLY A 20 26.35 9.23 -14.60
CA GLY A 20 27.31 8.17 -14.95
C GLY A 20 27.11 6.80 -14.32
N LYS A 21 26.08 6.57 -13.47
CA LYS A 21 25.79 5.23 -12.93
C LYS A 21 24.70 4.54 -13.75
N HIS A 22 25.10 3.72 -14.71
CA HIS A 22 24.22 2.82 -15.48
C HIS A 22 23.88 1.52 -14.72
N ALA A 23 24.02 1.50 -13.40
CA ALA A 23 23.83 0.30 -12.58
C ALA A 23 22.56 0.45 -11.73
N LEU A 24 21.79 -0.63 -11.64
CA LEU A 24 20.67 -0.72 -10.71
C LEU A 24 21.16 -0.55 -9.27
N PRO A 25 20.29 -0.12 -8.35
CA PRO A 25 20.66 -0.05 -6.95
C PRO A 25 21.10 -1.42 -6.41
N PRO A 26 22.02 -1.48 -5.44
CA PRO A 26 22.49 -2.74 -4.90
C PRO A 26 21.34 -3.55 -4.28
N ARG A 27 21.38 -4.87 -4.45
CA ARG A 27 20.47 -5.79 -3.76
C ARG A 27 20.91 -5.88 -2.29
N PRO A 28 20.01 -5.71 -1.31
CA PRO A 28 20.33 -5.91 0.09
C PRO A 28 20.62 -7.37 0.39
N ASP A 29 21.57 -7.62 1.30
CA ASP A 29 21.86 -8.96 1.79
C ASP A 29 20.61 -9.58 2.46
N PRO A 30 20.23 -10.83 2.14
CA PRO A 30 19.04 -11.47 2.69
C PRO A 30 19.02 -11.61 4.23
N GLN A 31 20.18 -11.68 4.88
CA GLN A 31 20.29 -11.85 6.33
C GLN A 31 20.46 -10.51 7.05
N THR A 32 21.27 -9.60 6.53
CA THR A 32 21.58 -8.33 7.21
C THR A 32 20.70 -7.17 6.74
N GLY A 33 20.22 -7.22 5.50
CA GLY A 33 19.50 -6.12 4.86
C GLY A 33 20.40 -4.97 4.40
N GLU A 34 21.72 -5.17 4.38
CA GLU A 34 22.70 -4.17 3.97
C GLU A 34 23.28 -4.46 2.58
N PRO A 35 23.57 -3.44 1.76
CA PRO A 35 23.18 -2.04 1.94
C PRO A 35 21.66 -1.88 1.77
N PHE A 36 21.05 -0.99 2.56
CA PHE A 36 19.64 -0.64 2.39
C PHE A 36 19.45 0.06 1.03
N PRO A 37 18.39 -0.26 0.26
CA PRO A 37 18.21 0.34 -1.05
C PRO A 37 17.98 1.86 -0.92
N PRO A 38 18.39 2.64 -1.93
CA PRO A 38 18.11 4.06 -1.96
C PRO A 38 16.61 4.31 -2.18
N ARG A 39 16.18 5.56 -1.99
CA ARG A 39 14.77 5.92 -2.12
C ARG A 39 14.22 5.58 -3.51
N GLY A 40 13.13 4.83 -3.53
CA GLY A 40 12.36 4.55 -4.74
C GLY A 40 11.49 5.73 -5.16
N LEU A 41 11.06 5.78 -6.42
CA LEU A 41 10.16 6.85 -6.91
C LEU A 41 8.82 6.79 -6.16
N GLY A 42 8.41 7.90 -5.56
CA GLY A 42 7.13 8.02 -4.85
C GLY A 42 5.96 8.23 -5.79
N TYR A 43 4.79 7.69 -5.45
CA TYR A 43 3.58 7.75 -6.29
C TYR A 43 2.68 8.96 -5.97
N LEU A 44 2.97 9.73 -4.93
CA LEU A 44 2.19 10.92 -4.53
C LEU A 44 3.06 12.06 -3.96
N GLY A 45 4.38 12.02 -4.17
CA GLY A 45 5.30 13.03 -3.60
C GLY A 45 5.31 13.10 -2.06
N ARG A 46 4.64 12.17 -1.37
CA ARG A 46 4.68 12.07 0.10
C ARG A 46 5.92 11.29 0.51
N ASP A 47 6.83 12.01 1.15
CA ASP A 47 8.11 11.53 1.67
C ASP A 47 8.10 11.45 3.21
N ASP A 48 6.93 11.15 3.77
CA ASP A 48 6.73 11.07 5.22
C ASP A 48 7.58 9.93 5.79
N THR A 49 8.39 10.26 6.80
CA THR A 49 9.19 9.23 7.47
C THR A 49 8.28 8.39 8.37
N PRO A 50 8.61 7.11 8.61
CA PRO A 50 7.78 6.25 9.44
C PRO A 50 7.58 6.77 10.88
N ASP A 51 8.38 7.73 11.33
CA ASP A 51 8.30 8.33 12.67
C ASP A 51 7.31 9.52 12.72
N THR A 52 6.90 10.04 11.57
CA THR A 52 5.95 11.16 11.47
C THR A 52 4.49 10.72 11.53
N ASP A 53 4.19 9.43 11.37
CA ASP A 53 2.82 8.92 11.44
C ASP A 53 2.39 8.68 12.91
N PRO A 54 1.53 9.54 13.49
CA PRO A 54 1.06 9.40 14.87
C PRO A 54 0.16 8.17 15.07
N TYR A 55 -0.30 7.56 13.99
CA TYR A 55 -1.14 6.38 13.98
C TYR A 55 -0.36 5.11 13.67
N ARG A 56 0.97 5.12 13.66
CA ARG A 56 1.79 3.92 13.53
C ARG A 56 2.00 3.21 14.87
N GLU A 57 2.03 1.88 14.85
CA GLU A 57 2.47 1.07 15.99
C GLU A 57 4.00 1.07 16.09
N THR A 58 4.54 1.51 17.23
CA THR A 58 5.99 1.60 17.47
C THR A 58 6.56 0.45 18.30
N ARG A 59 5.70 -0.36 18.93
CA ARG A 59 6.14 -1.45 19.83
C ARG A 59 6.80 -2.59 19.06
N LEU A 60 8.07 -2.84 19.33
CA LEU A 60 8.83 -3.94 18.73
C LEU A 60 8.24 -5.33 19.02
N SER A 61 7.57 -5.53 20.16
CA SER A 61 6.88 -6.77 20.48
C SER A 61 5.70 -7.09 19.54
N ARG A 62 5.22 -6.10 18.79
CA ARG A 62 4.15 -6.23 17.78
C ARG A 62 4.68 -6.33 16.36
N LYS A 63 6.00 -6.38 16.18
CA LYS A 63 6.68 -6.54 14.89
C LYS A 63 6.21 -7.85 14.22
N PRO A 64 5.83 -7.81 12.93
CA PRO A 64 5.47 -9.02 12.20
C PRO A 64 6.64 -10.00 12.10
N LYS A 65 6.35 -11.28 12.32
CA LYS A 65 7.30 -12.37 12.07
C LYS A 65 7.48 -12.55 10.56
N PRO A 66 8.72 -12.80 10.09
CA PRO A 66 8.97 -13.06 8.68
C PRO A 66 8.28 -14.36 8.22
N PRO A 67 8.07 -14.55 6.91
CA PRO A 67 7.64 -15.83 6.37
C PRO A 67 8.63 -16.97 6.70
N PRO A 68 8.17 -18.24 6.73
CA PRO A 68 9.06 -19.37 7.00
C PRO A 68 10.20 -19.46 5.99
N GLY A 69 11.44 -19.60 6.47
CA GLY A 69 12.63 -19.74 5.63
C GLY A 69 13.17 -18.43 5.02
N MET A 70 12.57 -17.28 5.36
CA MET A 70 12.98 -15.98 4.85
C MET A 70 13.80 -15.17 5.85
N GLY A 71 14.55 -14.19 5.35
CA GLY A 71 15.35 -13.25 6.14
C GLY A 71 14.53 -12.36 7.10
N PRO A 72 15.19 -11.63 8.00
CA PRO A 72 14.50 -10.82 9.01
C PRO A 72 13.66 -9.69 8.40
N THR A 73 12.58 -9.32 9.09
CA THR A 73 11.77 -8.14 8.73
C THR A 73 12.59 -6.86 8.91
N LEU A 74 12.85 -6.15 7.81
CA LEU A 74 13.64 -4.91 7.79
C LEU A 74 12.76 -3.67 7.97
N ALA A 75 11.59 -3.65 7.33
CA ALA A 75 10.63 -2.56 7.39
C ALA A 75 9.21 -3.10 7.62
N TRP A 76 8.39 -2.36 8.34
CA TRP A 76 7.00 -2.74 8.58
C TRP A 76 6.13 -1.56 8.98
N HIS A 77 4.88 -1.64 8.53
CA HIS A 77 3.82 -0.71 8.86
C HIS A 77 2.64 -1.46 9.46
N ARG A 78 2.22 -1.04 10.66
CA ARG A 78 1.00 -1.50 11.31
C ARG A 78 0.25 -0.29 11.83
N PRO A 79 -1.01 -0.09 11.43
CA PRO A 79 -1.80 1.00 11.96
C PRO A 79 -2.19 0.71 13.42
N ASN A 80 -2.14 1.75 14.23
CA ASN A 80 -2.56 1.81 15.61
C ASN A 80 -4.10 1.67 15.67
N LYS A 81 -4.59 1.07 16.75
CA LYS A 81 -6.02 0.90 17.00
C LYS A 81 -6.75 2.24 17.14
N ARG A 82 -6.05 3.32 17.51
CA ARG A 82 -6.64 4.65 17.80
C ARG A 82 -7.41 5.24 16.63
N MET A 83 -6.82 5.30 15.43
CA MET A 83 -7.50 5.83 14.24
C MET A 83 -8.78 5.05 13.95
N ARG A 84 -8.73 3.73 14.13
CA ARG A 84 -9.86 2.84 13.89
C ARG A 84 -11.00 3.02 14.90
N HIS A 85 -10.67 3.27 16.16
CA HIS A 85 -11.70 3.63 17.15
C HIS A 85 -12.34 4.97 16.80
N LEU A 86 -11.57 5.93 16.29
CA LEU A 86 -12.09 7.22 15.85
C LEU A 86 -13.01 7.08 14.63
N THR A 87 -12.64 6.29 13.62
CA THR A 87 -13.52 6.02 12.47
C THR A 87 -14.78 5.26 12.87
N THR A 88 -14.67 4.31 13.82
CA THR A 88 -15.83 3.59 14.35
C THR A 88 -16.78 4.55 15.09
N LEU A 89 -16.25 5.47 15.90
CA LEU A 89 -17.04 6.48 16.60
C LEU A 89 -17.69 7.47 15.62
N GLY A 90 -16.97 7.88 14.58
CA GLY A 90 -17.49 8.72 13.51
C GLY A 90 -18.64 8.05 12.74
N ALA A 91 -18.51 6.77 12.41
CA ALA A 91 -19.58 5.99 11.76
C ALA A 91 -20.83 5.89 12.65
N PHE A 92 -20.66 5.67 13.95
CA PHE A 92 -21.75 5.68 14.91
C PHE A 92 -22.48 7.04 14.92
N GLY A 93 -21.74 8.14 15.07
CA GLY A 93 -22.29 9.48 15.04
C GLY A 93 -23.03 9.80 13.73
N PHE A 94 -22.45 9.39 12.60
CA PHE A 94 -23.07 9.57 11.28
C PHE A 94 -24.42 8.84 11.18
N LEU A 95 -24.52 7.61 11.67
CA LEU A 95 -25.78 6.85 11.65
C LEU A 95 -26.84 7.45 12.57
N VAL A 96 -26.46 7.95 13.75
CA VAL A 96 -27.39 8.64 14.67
C VAL A 96 -27.91 9.94 14.06
N ILE A 97 -27.02 10.74 13.45
CA ILE A 97 -27.40 11.98 12.77
C ILE A 97 -28.30 11.67 11.57
N GLY A 98 -27.95 10.66 10.77
CA GLY A 98 -28.71 10.22 9.61
C GLY A 98 -30.13 9.76 9.98
N GLY A 99 -30.26 8.92 11.02
CA GLY A 99 -31.57 8.49 11.52
C GLY A 99 -32.43 9.65 12.00
N SER A 100 -31.83 10.62 12.68
CA SER A 100 -32.55 11.81 13.15
C SER A 100 -32.99 12.73 12.02
N LEU A 101 -32.17 12.85 10.97
CA LEU A 101 -32.50 13.62 9.77
C LEU A 101 -33.64 12.95 8.99
N LEU A 102 -33.64 11.62 8.87
CA LEU A 102 -34.73 10.89 8.22
C LEU A 102 -36.07 11.10 8.94
N GLY A 103 -36.09 11.02 10.28
CA GLY A 103 -37.30 11.30 11.07
C GLY A 103 -37.85 12.73 10.83
N LEU A 104 -36.97 13.73 10.71
CA LEU A 104 -37.38 15.10 10.37
C LEU A 104 -38.00 15.21 8.96
N LEU A 105 -37.43 14.48 7.99
CA LEU A 105 -37.89 14.51 6.60
C LEU A 105 -39.24 13.80 6.42
N ASP A 106 -39.49 12.77 7.22
CA ASP A 106 -40.76 12.03 7.23
C ASP A 106 -41.88 12.81 7.96
N GLY A 107 -41.56 13.94 8.59
CA GLY A 107 -42.51 14.78 9.32
C GLY A 107 -42.79 14.32 10.76
N ASP A 108 -42.10 13.28 11.20
CA ASP A 108 -42.16 12.73 12.56
C ASP A 108 -41.18 13.46 13.51
N SER A 109 -41.21 13.07 14.78
CA SER A 109 -40.24 13.59 15.74
C SER A 109 -38.82 13.10 15.40
N PRO A 110 -37.80 13.99 15.35
CA PRO A 110 -36.40 13.64 15.01
C PRO A 110 -35.80 12.51 15.84
N PHE A 111 -36.37 12.24 17.01
CA PHE A 111 -35.79 11.40 18.04
C PHE A 111 -36.65 10.19 18.39
N GLU A 112 -37.79 9.99 17.73
CA GLU A 112 -38.70 8.88 18.06
C GLU A 112 -38.05 7.51 17.85
N TRP A 113 -37.28 7.37 16.78
CA TRP A 113 -36.56 6.14 16.44
C TRP A 113 -35.55 5.71 17.53
N LEU A 114 -35.08 6.63 18.40
CA LEU A 114 -34.18 6.34 19.52
C LEU A 114 -34.85 5.50 20.61
N LEU A 115 -36.19 5.55 20.70
CA LEU A 115 -36.96 4.76 21.67
C LEU A 115 -37.05 3.29 21.28
N TRP A 116 -36.84 2.97 20.00
CA TRP A 116 -36.93 1.61 19.49
C TRP A 116 -35.60 0.87 19.69
N TRP A 117 -35.62 -0.18 20.52
CA TRP A 117 -34.42 -0.98 20.81
C TRP A 117 -33.81 -1.63 19.55
N GLN A 118 -34.62 -1.89 18.53
CA GLN A 118 -34.18 -2.45 17.25
C GLN A 118 -33.24 -1.51 16.49
N SER A 119 -33.49 -0.20 16.55
CA SER A 119 -32.65 0.82 15.91
C SER A 119 -31.22 0.77 16.45
N TRP A 120 -31.06 0.56 17.75
CA TRP A 120 -29.75 0.44 18.38
C TRP A 120 -28.98 -0.79 17.90
N ILE A 121 -29.66 -1.92 17.69
CA ILE A 121 -29.02 -3.11 17.12
C ILE A 121 -28.53 -2.83 15.70
N LEU A 122 -29.37 -2.23 14.86
CA LEU A 122 -28.99 -1.88 13.50
C LEU A 122 -27.79 -0.92 13.51
N ILE A 123 -27.82 0.13 14.32
CA ILE A 123 -26.71 1.07 14.44
C ILE A 123 -25.43 0.37 14.87
N ILE A 124 -25.47 -0.49 15.89
CA ILE A 124 -24.28 -1.22 16.35
C ILE A 124 -23.74 -2.11 15.22
N VAL A 125 -24.60 -2.86 14.53
CA VAL A 125 -24.20 -3.74 13.44
C VAL A 125 -23.58 -2.94 12.29
N PHE A 126 -24.25 -1.90 11.80
CA PHE A 126 -23.73 -1.06 10.72
C PHE A 126 -22.46 -0.31 11.13
N THR A 127 -22.37 0.17 12.37
CA THR A 127 -21.16 0.80 12.91
C THR A 127 -19.97 -0.17 12.87
N ILE A 128 -20.16 -1.42 13.28
CA ILE A 128 -19.10 -2.43 13.25
C ILE A 128 -18.74 -2.79 11.80
N LEU A 129 -19.72 -2.90 10.90
CA LEU A 129 -19.49 -3.20 9.49
C LEU A 129 -18.72 -2.08 8.77
N ILE A 130 -19.11 -0.82 8.99
CA ILE A 130 -18.51 0.37 8.36
C ILE A 130 -17.14 0.67 8.98
N GLY A 131 -17.08 0.74 10.32
CA GLY A 131 -15.84 1.10 11.04
C GLY A 131 -14.77 0.00 11.02
N GLY A 132 -15.19 -1.26 10.77
CA GLY A 132 -14.30 -2.42 10.69
C GLY A 132 -13.32 -2.56 11.87
N PRO A 133 -13.75 -2.38 13.15
CA PRO A 133 -12.85 -2.29 14.31
C PRO A 133 -12.02 -3.56 14.58
N PHE A 134 -12.36 -4.67 13.94
CA PHE A 134 -11.69 -5.96 14.05
C PHE A 134 -10.88 -6.33 12.80
N SER A 135 -10.66 -5.36 11.90
CA SER A 135 -9.82 -5.54 10.72
C SER A 135 -8.55 -4.68 10.79
N THR A 136 -7.42 -5.29 10.44
CA THR A 136 -6.13 -4.61 10.31
C THR A 136 -5.37 -5.24 9.15
N ILE A 137 -4.80 -4.39 8.31
CA ILE A 137 -3.80 -4.80 7.33
C ILE A 137 -2.44 -4.35 7.84
N VAL A 138 -1.45 -5.24 7.74
CA VAL A 138 -0.07 -5.01 8.15
C VAL A 138 0.82 -5.33 6.97
N HIS A 139 1.74 -4.42 6.68
CA HIS A 139 2.74 -4.59 5.64
C HIS A 139 4.10 -4.80 6.30
N SER A 140 4.85 -5.76 5.79
CA SER A 140 6.22 -6.01 6.23
C SER A 140 7.06 -6.43 5.05
N ALA A 141 8.28 -5.94 4.99
CA ALA A 141 9.25 -6.29 3.97
C ALA A 141 10.57 -6.72 4.61
N GLY A 142 11.16 -7.77 4.07
CA GLY A 142 12.56 -8.13 4.27
C GLY A 142 13.39 -7.66 3.08
N ALA A 143 14.64 -8.12 3.02
CA ALA A 143 15.54 -7.81 1.91
C ALA A 143 14.95 -8.25 0.56
N ASP A 144 14.38 -9.45 0.52
CA ASP A 144 13.98 -10.19 -0.68
C ASP A 144 12.50 -10.61 -0.72
N TRP A 145 11.69 -10.19 0.27
CA TRP A 145 10.28 -10.54 0.33
C TRP A 145 9.41 -9.38 0.79
N LEU A 146 8.16 -9.39 0.32
CA LEU A 146 7.07 -8.53 0.80
C LEU A 146 5.96 -9.42 1.35
N GLN A 147 5.48 -9.12 2.54
CA GLN A 147 4.37 -9.81 3.19
C GLN A 147 3.25 -8.83 3.52
N VAL A 148 2.03 -9.30 3.28
CA VAL A 148 0.82 -8.64 3.73
C VAL A 148 0.05 -9.57 4.66
N GLN A 149 -0.18 -9.09 5.89
CA GLN A 149 -1.01 -9.77 6.86
C GLN A 149 -2.34 -9.03 7.01
N ARG A 150 -3.45 -9.76 6.86
CA ARG A 150 -4.79 -9.26 7.12
C ARG A 150 -5.35 -9.98 8.33
N LEU A 151 -5.52 -9.23 9.41
CA LEU A 151 -6.31 -9.64 10.56
C LEU A 151 -7.76 -9.24 10.29
N ARG A 152 -8.69 -10.18 10.38
CA ARG A 152 -10.13 -9.90 10.31
C ARG A 152 -10.86 -10.81 11.29
N TRP A 153 -11.58 -10.23 12.24
CA TRP A 153 -12.35 -10.98 13.25
C TRP A 153 -11.52 -12.02 14.01
N GLY A 154 -10.29 -11.65 14.40
CA GLY A 154 -9.36 -12.54 15.10
C GLY A 154 -8.62 -13.55 14.21
N VAL A 155 -9.04 -13.71 12.95
CA VAL A 155 -8.36 -14.60 11.99
C VAL A 155 -7.26 -13.83 11.27
N THR A 156 -6.02 -14.31 11.36
CA THR A 156 -4.87 -13.75 10.63
C THR A 156 -4.65 -14.56 9.36
N LYS A 157 -4.77 -13.90 8.20
CA LYS A 157 -4.33 -14.44 6.92
C LYS A 157 -3.08 -13.69 6.48
N SER A 158 -2.04 -14.40 6.09
CA SER A 158 -0.82 -13.79 5.57
C SER A 158 -0.56 -14.30 4.16
N ASN A 159 -0.13 -13.40 3.29
CA ASN A 159 0.40 -13.74 1.98
C ASN A 159 1.74 -13.02 1.79
N PHE A 160 2.64 -13.60 1.03
CA PHE A 160 3.94 -13.02 0.74
C PHE A 160 4.37 -13.31 -0.69
N VAL A 161 5.27 -12.49 -1.21
CA VAL A 161 5.90 -12.67 -2.52
C VAL A 161 7.40 -12.42 -2.40
N LYS A 162 8.17 -13.11 -3.23
CA LYS A 162 9.60 -12.88 -3.38
C LYS A 162 9.86 -11.73 -4.35
N LEU A 163 10.51 -10.69 -3.86
CA LEU A 163 10.69 -9.42 -4.57
C LEU A 163 11.67 -9.49 -5.75
N TYR A 164 12.63 -10.42 -5.74
CA TYR A 164 13.62 -10.60 -6.81
C TYR A 164 13.31 -11.79 -7.74
N GLU A 165 12.20 -12.46 -7.51
CA GLU A 165 11.72 -13.59 -8.32
C GLU A 165 10.33 -13.26 -8.90
N LEU A 166 10.01 -11.98 -9.07
CA LEU A 166 8.71 -11.59 -9.62
C LEU A 166 8.63 -11.98 -11.09
N THR A 167 7.56 -12.69 -11.45
CA THR A 167 7.28 -13.11 -12.83
C THR A 167 6.35 -12.14 -13.53
N LYS A 168 5.46 -11.48 -12.78
CA LYS A 168 4.47 -10.54 -13.32
C LYS A 168 4.30 -9.32 -12.42
N ILE A 169 4.27 -8.15 -13.06
CA ILE A 169 4.05 -6.85 -12.43
C ILE A 169 2.97 -6.14 -13.23
N ASP A 170 1.88 -5.79 -12.56
CA ASP A 170 0.74 -5.12 -13.19
C ASP A 170 0.22 -4.01 -12.29
N VAL A 171 -0.49 -3.06 -12.89
CA VAL A 171 -1.19 -2.00 -12.17
C VAL A 171 -2.64 -1.94 -12.64
N SER A 172 -3.55 -2.18 -11.69
CA SER A 172 -4.98 -2.04 -11.88
C SER A 172 -5.45 -0.71 -11.29
N HIS A 173 -6.55 -0.18 -11.84
CA HIS A 173 -7.22 1.00 -11.29
C HIS A 173 -8.45 0.53 -10.51
N GLY A 174 -8.52 0.87 -9.22
CA GLY A 174 -9.59 0.47 -8.31
C GLY A 174 -10.15 1.69 -7.57
N GLY A 175 -11.36 2.10 -7.92
CA GLY A 175 -12.01 3.26 -7.33
C GLY A 175 -11.21 4.54 -7.56
N THR A 176 -10.72 5.16 -6.49
CA THR A 176 -9.92 6.40 -6.56
C THR A 176 -8.40 6.16 -6.55
N THR A 177 -7.94 4.90 -6.51
CA THR A 177 -6.52 4.59 -6.30
C THR A 177 -5.99 3.57 -7.30
N PHE A 178 -4.66 3.52 -7.46
CA PHE A 178 -4.01 2.50 -8.26
C PHE A 178 -3.50 1.38 -7.35
N HIS A 179 -3.69 0.15 -7.81
CA HIS A 179 -3.27 -1.07 -7.13
C HIS A 179 -2.12 -1.71 -7.89
N LEU A 180 -1.02 -1.94 -7.18
CA LEU A 180 0.13 -2.68 -7.65
C LEU A 180 -0.10 -4.17 -7.40
N TYR A 181 -0.09 -4.94 -8.47
CA TYR A 181 -0.14 -6.40 -8.45
C TYR A 181 1.26 -6.95 -8.71
N LEU A 182 1.76 -7.74 -7.75
CA LEU A 182 3.06 -8.39 -7.79
C LEU A 182 2.86 -9.90 -7.68
N SER A 183 3.45 -10.67 -8.58
CA SER A 183 3.44 -12.14 -8.50
C SER A 183 4.82 -12.73 -8.71
N ASP A 184 5.17 -13.73 -7.90
CA ASP A 184 6.39 -14.55 -8.03
C ASP A 184 6.13 -15.90 -8.73
N GLY A 185 4.96 -16.06 -9.36
CA GLY A 185 4.52 -17.29 -10.03
C GLY A 185 3.83 -18.30 -9.11
N GLU A 186 4.22 -18.39 -7.84
CA GLU A 186 3.53 -19.23 -6.84
C GLU A 186 2.47 -18.44 -6.07
N ARG A 187 2.77 -17.19 -5.77
CA ARG A 187 2.01 -16.29 -4.91
C ARG A 187 1.82 -14.95 -5.62
N ALA A 188 0.83 -14.22 -5.15
CA ALA A 188 0.54 -12.87 -5.64
C ALA A 188 0.02 -11.97 -4.53
N VAL A 189 0.43 -10.70 -4.56
CA VAL A 189 -0.01 -9.65 -3.65
C VAL A 189 -0.53 -8.48 -4.48
N GLU A 190 -1.71 -7.97 -4.12
CA GLU A 190 -2.30 -6.77 -4.70
C GLU A 190 -2.57 -5.75 -3.59
N ARG A 191 -1.98 -4.56 -3.69
CA ARG A 191 -2.15 -3.45 -2.74
C ARG A 191 -2.10 -2.09 -3.42
N SER A 192 -2.78 -1.11 -2.82
CA SER A 192 -2.70 0.25 -3.37
C SER A 192 -1.30 0.82 -3.17
N PHE A 193 -0.89 1.73 -4.05
CA PHE A 193 0.37 2.47 -3.87
C PHE A 193 0.37 3.24 -2.55
N GLU A 194 -0.78 3.80 -2.16
CA GLU A 194 -0.95 4.48 -0.88
C GLU A 194 -0.64 3.56 0.29
N GLU A 195 -1.17 2.33 0.29
CA GLU A 195 -0.92 1.32 1.33
C GLU A 195 0.55 0.92 1.43
N LEU A 196 1.22 0.73 0.28
CA LEU A 196 2.63 0.33 0.24
C LEU A 196 3.59 1.47 0.59
N GLN A 197 3.21 2.72 0.34
CA GLN A 197 4.04 3.90 0.56
C GLN A 197 3.85 4.54 1.94
N VAL A 198 2.90 4.07 2.77
CA VAL A 198 2.76 4.56 4.15
C VAL A 198 4.06 4.43 4.94
N ASP A 199 4.81 3.34 4.73
CA ASP A 199 6.19 3.23 5.21
C ASP A 199 7.13 3.24 4.01
N ARG A 200 7.82 4.38 3.84
CA ARG A 200 8.78 4.60 2.76
C ARG A 200 9.86 3.52 2.69
N ARG A 201 10.27 2.95 3.81
CA ARG A 201 11.28 1.88 3.82
C ARG A 201 10.74 0.57 3.27
N VAL A 202 9.45 0.29 3.48
CA VAL A 202 8.77 -0.85 2.82
C VAL A 202 8.75 -0.61 1.31
N TRP A 203 8.37 0.59 0.89
CA TRP A 203 8.34 0.94 -0.54
C TRP A 203 9.72 0.87 -1.20
N ASP A 204 10.78 1.36 -0.56
CA ASP A 204 12.13 1.36 -1.13
C ASP A 204 12.62 -0.09 -1.40
N LEU A 205 12.32 -1.03 -0.51
CA LEU A 205 12.60 -2.46 -0.70
C LEU A 205 11.77 -3.05 -1.85
N VAL A 206 10.47 -2.75 -1.89
CA VAL A 206 9.55 -3.24 -2.93
C VAL A 206 9.95 -2.71 -4.30
N TYR A 207 10.22 -1.41 -4.41
CA TYR A 207 10.62 -0.75 -5.64
C TYR A 207 11.94 -1.31 -6.14
N ASN A 208 12.95 -1.49 -5.27
CA ASN A 208 14.20 -2.12 -5.67
C ASN A 208 13.99 -3.55 -6.22
N GLY A 209 13.17 -4.35 -5.53
CA GLY A 209 12.77 -5.68 -6.02
C GLY A 209 12.12 -5.67 -7.39
N VAL A 210 11.19 -4.74 -7.61
CA VAL A 210 10.56 -4.50 -8.91
C VAL A 210 11.61 -4.20 -9.98
N LEU A 211 12.53 -3.26 -9.74
CA LEU A 211 13.58 -2.90 -10.71
C LEU A 211 14.43 -4.10 -11.11
N HIS A 212 14.89 -4.89 -10.14
CA HIS A 212 15.71 -6.08 -10.40
C HIS A 212 14.92 -7.19 -11.09
N SER A 213 13.66 -7.40 -10.72
CA SER A 213 12.82 -8.39 -11.38
C SER A 213 12.52 -8.00 -12.83
N VAL A 214 12.25 -6.72 -13.09
CA VAL A 214 12.09 -6.18 -14.44
C VAL A 214 13.36 -6.38 -15.26
N ALA A 215 14.53 -6.06 -14.70
CA ALA A 215 15.82 -6.28 -15.36
C ALA A 215 16.10 -7.76 -15.63
N SER A 216 15.56 -8.66 -14.80
CA SER A 216 15.67 -10.12 -14.96
C SER A 216 14.62 -10.70 -15.92
N GLY A 217 13.73 -9.88 -16.48
CA GLY A 217 12.75 -10.30 -17.49
C GLY A 217 11.32 -10.51 -16.99
N ALA A 218 10.95 -9.98 -15.81
CA ALA A 218 9.56 -10.00 -15.35
C ALA A 218 8.62 -9.36 -16.40
N THR A 219 7.43 -9.93 -16.58
CA THR A 219 6.43 -9.36 -17.48
C THR A 219 5.80 -8.13 -16.84
N VAL A 220 5.89 -6.98 -17.52
CA VAL A 220 5.36 -5.70 -17.04
C VAL A 220 4.31 -5.18 -18.01
N THR A 221 3.15 -4.78 -17.51
CA THR A 221 2.12 -4.15 -18.35
C THR A 221 2.46 -2.69 -18.67
N THR A 222 1.92 -2.15 -19.77
CA THR A 222 2.16 -0.76 -20.18
C THR A 222 1.80 0.23 -19.07
N LYS A 223 0.67 0.00 -18.39
CA LYS A 223 0.23 0.84 -17.26
C LYS A 223 1.23 0.80 -16.11
N ALA A 224 1.70 -0.39 -15.74
CA ALA A 224 2.69 -0.55 -14.69
C ALA A 224 4.01 0.14 -15.05
N ALA A 225 4.49 -0.02 -16.28
CA ALA A 225 5.72 0.62 -16.75
C ALA A 225 5.65 2.15 -16.68
N GLY A 226 4.50 2.74 -17.01
CA GLY A 226 4.30 4.19 -16.92
C GLY A 226 4.18 4.70 -15.49
N ILE A 227 3.37 4.03 -14.67
CA ILE A 227 3.09 4.45 -13.28
C ILE A 227 4.31 4.27 -12.37
N LEU A 228 5.11 3.22 -12.60
CA LEU A 228 6.37 3.00 -11.88
C LEU A 228 7.55 3.80 -12.45
N GLU A 229 7.30 4.57 -13.52
CA GLU A 229 8.28 5.37 -14.25
C GLU A 229 9.55 4.60 -14.64
N LEU A 230 9.40 3.34 -15.03
CA LEU A 230 10.53 2.44 -15.31
C LEU A 230 11.45 2.99 -16.42
N SER A 231 10.91 3.77 -17.36
CA SER A 231 11.68 4.42 -18.42
C SER A 231 12.63 5.51 -17.93
N HIS A 232 12.41 6.08 -16.74
CA HIS A 232 13.24 7.14 -16.17
C HIS A 232 14.32 6.59 -15.23
N VAL A 233 14.33 5.28 -14.99
CA VAL A 233 15.31 4.63 -14.12
C VAL A 233 16.62 4.44 -14.88
N PRO A 234 17.73 5.08 -14.45
CA PRO A 234 19.01 4.92 -15.13
C PRO A 234 19.50 3.48 -15.04
N GLY A 235 19.98 2.94 -16.17
CA GLY A 235 20.56 1.59 -16.21
C GLY A 235 19.54 0.45 -16.28
N LEU A 236 18.24 0.72 -16.10
CA LEU A 236 17.22 -0.30 -16.27
C LEU A 236 17.02 -0.59 -17.76
N LYS A 237 17.42 -1.80 -18.18
CA LYS A 237 17.13 -2.33 -19.51
C LYS A 237 15.97 -3.28 -19.38
N PHE A 238 14.86 -2.96 -20.04
CA PHE A 238 13.69 -3.81 -20.07
C PHE A 238 12.97 -3.68 -21.40
N ARG A 239 12.17 -4.69 -21.73
CA ARG A 239 11.30 -4.65 -22.90
C ARG A 239 10.21 -3.61 -22.66
N ASN A 240 10.40 -2.41 -23.20
CA ASN A 240 9.48 -1.32 -22.99
C ASN A 240 8.17 -1.57 -23.77
N PRO A 241 7.03 -1.79 -23.10
CA PRO A 241 5.77 -2.08 -23.78
C PRO A 241 5.23 -0.85 -24.56
N TYR A 242 5.72 0.37 -24.26
CA TYR A 242 5.33 1.57 -25.01
C TYR A 242 5.91 1.62 -26.42
N THR A 243 7.09 1.03 -26.65
CA THR A 243 7.74 1.06 -27.97
C THR A 243 7.20 0.02 -28.96
N GLU A 244 6.42 -0.96 -28.49
CA GLU A 244 5.88 -2.03 -29.33
C GLU A 244 4.41 -1.81 -29.77
N GLY A 245 3.65 -0.97 -29.05
CA GLY A 245 2.25 -0.67 -29.37
C GLY A 245 2.02 0.48 -30.36
N GLY A 246 3.11 1.09 -30.87
CA GLY A 246 3.07 2.16 -31.86
C GLY A 246 3.28 1.64 -33.29
N LYS A 247 2.29 0.90 -33.81
CA LYS A 247 2.09 0.68 -35.24
C LYS A 247 0.61 0.83 -35.57
#